data_AF-A0A1G3AIL1-F1
#
_entry.id   AF-A0A1G3AIL1-F1
#
_cell.length_a   1.000
_cell.length_b   1.000
_cell.length_c   1.000
_cell.angle_alpha   90.00
_cell.angle_beta   90.00
_cell.angle_gamma   90.00
#
_symmetry.space_group_name_H-M   'P 1'
#
loop_
_entity.id
_entity.type
_entity.pdbx_description
1 polymer ?
#
loop_
_entity_poly.entity_id
_entity_poly.type
_entity_poly.pdbx_seq_one_letter_code
_entity_poly.pdbx_strand_id
1 'polypeptide(L)'
;MGCFLYYLPESTSGLTLAALVERGLGYAFEAGREISKREVTTGPGATPKPGGLVSHCPAGSLLYLPDKQVWRRVPGTEAWVGHDKASLPGPDDLARGELLDGHHVRLGDGRLWQVPAARRIAEVDDTIAHYSGVPRVIDWDAEGKRVYGDVVPAYRALWAAACGWFDAKLGVDTDAERAEILEASVAEEYALAGLAANYRLWKPEAGLLGLLTDTTEVDVLDAMIDWPSWEKFLKKKQDAGTSNTEPGRVADSPATGQP
;
A
#
# COMPACT_ATOMS: atom_id res chain seq x y z
N MET A 1 4.19 -5.40 20.98
CA MET A 1 4.85 -5.24 19.68
C MET A 1 4.73 -6.58 18.98
N GLY A 2 3.94 -6.64 17.90
CA GLY A 2 3.86 -7.82 17.06
C GLY A 2 5.04 -7.85 16.08
N CYS A 3 5.40 -9.03 15.58
CA CYS A 3 6.36 -9.15 14.49
C CYS A 3 6.17 -10.46 13.74
N PHE A 4 6.66 -10.49 12.51
CA PHE A 4 6.79 -11.73 11.76
C PHE A 4 8.09 -12.45 12.12
N LEU A 5 7.99 -13.78 12.17
CA LEU A 5 9.08 -14.73 12.29
C LEU A 5 9.22 -15.42 10.94
N TYR A 6 10.45 -15.51 10.45
CA TYR A 6 10.75 -16.25 9.23
C TYR A 6 11.57 -17.47 9.58
N TYR A 7 11.11 -18.64 9.19
CA TYR A 7 11.82 -19.89 9.34
C TYR A 7 12.43 -20.32 8.00
N LEU A 8 13.73 -20.63 8.02
CA LEU A 8 14.50 -21.09 6.89
C LEU A 8 14.99 -22.52 7.16
N PRO A 9 14.41 -23.55 6.52
CA PRO A 9 14.84 -24.92 6.73
C PRO A 9 16.29 -25.12 6.30
N GLU A 10 17.01 -25.99 7.02
CA GLU A 10 18.38 -26.40 6.72
C GLU A 10 19.41 -25.24 6.68
N SER A 11 19.00 -24.04 7.09
CA SER A 11 19.83 -22.83 7.13
C SER A 11 20.17 -22.48 8.58
N THR A 12 21.17 -23.14 9.16
CA THR A 12 21.58 -22.91 10.56
C THR A 12 22.62 -21.80 10.70
N SER A 13 23.43 -21.54 9.66
CA SER A 13 24.48 -20.52 9.70
C SER A 13 24.35 -19.53 8.52
N GLY A 14 25.04 -18.38 8.63
CA GLY A 14 25.16 -17.45 7.50
C GLY A 14 23.88 -16.68 7.13
N LEU A 15 22.94 -16.51 8.07
CA LEU A 15 21.71 -15.71 7.88
C LEU A 15 22.01 -14.21 7.87
N THR A 16 22.66 -13.73 6.80
CA THR A 16 22.94 -12.32 6.52
C THR A 16 21.83 -11.71 5.67
N LEU A 17 21.75 -10.38 5.60
CA LEU A 17 20.80 -9.70 4.71
C LEU A 17 20.94 -10.15 3.25
N ALA A 18 22.16 -10.24 2.74
CA ALA A 18 22.42 -10.73 1.38
C ALA A 18 21.86 -12.14 1.16
N ALA A 19 22.07 -13.03 2.13
CA ALA A 19 21.57 -14.40 2.07
C ALA A 19 20.04 -14.48 2.18
N LEU A 20 19.38 -13.51 2.82
CA LEU A 20 17.92 -13.39 2.86
C LEU A 20 17.37 -12.84 1.53
N VAL A 21 18.07 -11.88 0.92
CA VAL A 21 17.75 -11.35 -0.42
C VAL A 21 17.83 -12.46 -1.48
N GLU A 22 18.89 -13.25 -1.49
CA GLU A 22 19.07 -14.39 -2.41
C GLU A 22 17.95 -15.44 -2.26
N ARG A 23 17.32 -15.51 -1.09
CA ARG A 23 16.19 -16.40 -0.79
C ARG A 23 14.82 -15.76 -1.01
N GLY A 24 14.76 -14.56 -1.58
CA GLY A 24 13.51 -13.85 -1.88
C GLY A 24 12.86 -13.18 -0.67
N LEU A 25 13.55 -13.06 0.46
CA LEU A 25 13.03 -12.42 1.68
C LEU A 25 13.51 -10.97 1.84
N GLY A 26 14.21 -10.41 0.86
CA GLY A 26 14.78 -9.07 0.92
C GLY A 26 13.76 -7.96 1.21
N TYR A 27 12.49 -8.13 0.82
CA TYR A 27 11.43 -7.15 1.07
C TYR A 27 11.13 -6.94 2.56
N ALA A 28 11.32 -7.98 3.36
CA ALA A 28 11.02 -8.00 4.79
C ALA A 28 12.13 -7.39 5.65
N PHE A 29 13.34 -7.21 5.09
CA PHE A 29 14.53 -6.78 5.83
C PHE A 29 15.20 -5.55 5.22
N GLU A 30 15.53 -4.56 6.06
CA GLU A 30 16.15 -3.29 5.62
C GLU A 30 17.64 -3.25 5.97
N ALA A 31 18.44 -2.68 5.07
CA ALA A 31 19.86 -2.43 5.33
C ALA A 31 20.02 -1.49 6.55
N GLY A 32 20.99 -1.79 7.41
CA GLY A 32 21.26 -0.99 8.61
C GLY A 32 20.31 -1.25 9.79
N ARG A 33 19.28 -2.11 9.64
CA ARG A 33 18.48 -2.59 10.78
C ARG A 33 19.02 -3.90 11.32
N GLU A 34 18.90 -4.06 12.64
CA GLU A 34 19.27 -5.30 13.30
C GLU A 34 18.33 -6.44 12.86
N ILE A 35 18.95 -7.58 12.56
CA ILE A 35 18.25 -8.83 12.23
C ILE A 35 18.58 -9.80 13.34
N SER A 36 17.58 -10.10 14.16
CA SER A 36 17.68 -11.17 15.14
C SER A 36 17.66 -12.50 14.43
N LYS A 37 18.48 -13.43 14.89
CA LYS A 37 18.56 -14.79 14.35
C LYS A 37 18.74 -15.81 15.45
N ARG A 38 18.20 -17.01 15.24
CA ARG A 38 18.36 -18.14 16.16
C ARG A 38 18.28 -19.47 15.42
N GLU A 39 19.18 -20.38 15.75
CA GLU A 39 19.07 -21.76 15.30
C GLU A 39 17.96 -22.50 16.08
N VAL A 40 17.18 -23.30 15.36
CA VAL A 40 16.14 -24.16 15.93
C VAL A 40 16.33 -25.58 15.47
N THR A 41 16.06 -26.53 16.36
CA THR A 41 16.17 -27.97 16.08
C THR A 41 14.97 -28.52 15.30
N THR A 42 13.89 -27.72 15.20
CA THR A 42 12.65 -28.08 14.54
C THR A 42 11.92 -26.82 14.05
N GLY A 43 11.00 -26.97 13.10
CA GLY A 43 10.30 -25.85 12.46
C GLY A 43 8.94 -26.26 11.88
N PRO A 44 8.22 -25.32 11.27
CA PRO A 44 6.91 -25.56 10.66
C PRO A 44 6.99 -26.54 9.48
N GLY A 45 5.87 -27.24 9.23
CA GLY A 45 5.71 -28.20 8.15
C GLY A 45 5.41 -29.63 8.61
N ALA A 46 5.02 -30.49 7.67
CA ALA A 46 4.66 -31.89 7.94
C ALA A 46 5.87 -32.76 8.34
N THR A 47 7.06 -32.40 7.85
CA THR A 47 8.32 -33.05 8.18
C THR A 47 9.21 -32.02 8.88
N PRO A 48 9.23 -31.96 10.22
CA PRO A 48 9.99 -30.95 10.93
C PRO A 48 11.49 -31.16 10.71
N LYS A 49 12.20 -30.07 10.38
CA LYS A 49 13.64 -30.06 10.14
C LYS A 49 14.32 -29.03 11.04
N PRO A 50 15.62 -29.16 11.33
CA PRO A 50 16.42 -28.07 11.87
C PRO A 50 16.52 -26.92 10.86
N GLY A 51 16.71 -25.70 11.37
CA GLY A 51 16.84 -24.52 10.53
C GLY A 51 17.13 -23.26 11.33
N GLY A 52 16.91 -22.12 10.68
CA GLY A 52 17.13 -20.79 11.25
C GLY A 52 15.83 -20.00 11.36
N LEU A 53 15.60 -19.39 12.51
CA LEU A 53 14.63 -18.32 12.68
C LEU A 53 15.30 -16.97 12.48
N VAL A 54 14.65 -16.07 11.76
CA VAL A 54 15.05 -14.67 11.63
C VAL A 54 13.85 -13.73 11.82
N SER A 55 14.09 -12.55 12.37
CA SER A 55 13.05 -11.54 12.59
C SER A 55 13.66 -10.16 12.86
N HIS A 56 12.84 -9.12 12.73
CA HIS A 56 13.12 -7.78 13.27
C HIS A 56 12.74 -7.62 14.74
N CYS A 57 12.11 -8.62 15.35
CA CYS A 57 11.88 -8.64 16.79
C CYS A 57 13.19 -8.74 17.59
N PRO A 58 13.18 -8.31 18.87
CA PRO A 58 14.27 -8.59 19.79
C PRO A 58 14.60 -10.09 19.86
N ALA A 59 15.88 -10.43 20.01
CA ALA A 59 16.37 -11.82 20.00
C ALA A 59 15.64 -12.76 20.98
N GLY A 60 15.18 -12.24 22.12
CA GLY A 60 14.45 -12.99 23.14
C GLY A 60 13.11 -13.56 22.66
N SER A 61 12.53 -13.00 21.61
CA SER A 61 11.24 -13.43 21.04
C SER A 61 11.37 -14.46 19.92
N LEU A 62 12.59 -14.80 19.51
CA LEU A 62 12.83 -15.81 18.47
C LEU A 62 12.77 -17.20 19.09
N LEU A 63 11.56 -17.74 19.18
CA LEU A 63 11.29 -19.12 19.58
C LEU A 63 10.34 -19.73 18.57
N TYR A 64 10.53 -21.01 18.27
CA TYR A 64 9.53 -21.80 17.56
C TYR A 64 8.58 -22.40 18.58
N LEU A 65 7.34 -21.91 18.60
CA LEU A 65 6.28 -22.29 19.54
C LEU A 65 5.02 -22.62 18.70
N PRO A 66 4.95 -23.81 18.07
CA PRO A 66 3.92 -24.12 17.07
C PRO A 66 2.48 -23.94 17.58
N ASP A 67 2.22 -24.26 18.85
CA ASP A 67 0.88 -24.12 19.43
C ASP A 67 0.45 -22.66 19.60
N LYS A 68 1.42 -21.76 19.77
CA LYS A 68 1.20 -20.32 19.98
C LYS A 68 1.33 -19.49 18.70
N GLN A 69 1.75 -20.10 17.60
CA GLN A 69 2.07 -19.41 16.37
C GLN A 69 1.20 -19.89 15.22
N VAL A 70 1.03 -19.02 14.23
CA VAL A 70 0.47 -19.38 12.92
C VAL A 70 1.61 -19.31 11.91
N TRP A 71 1.68 -20.28 11.01
CA TRP A 71 2.74 -20.39 10.02
C TRP A 71 2.16 -20.62 8.62
N ARG A 72 2.75 -19.97 7.62
CA ARG A 72 2.44 -20.16 6.20
C ARG A 72 3.73 -20.22 5.41
N ARG A 73 3.77 -21.02 4.35
CA ARG A 73 4.91 -21.06 3.43
C ARG A 73 4.95 -19.77 2.60
N VAL A 74 6.15 -19.23 2.39
CA VAL A 74 6.37 -18.08 1.51
C VAL A 74 6.39 -18.59 0.06
N PRO A 75 5.49 -18.10 -0.82
CA PRO A 75 5.42 -18.55 -2.21
C PRO A 75 6.76 -18.42 -2.95
N GLY A 76 7.11 -19.42 -3.75
CA GLY A 76 8.36 -19.44 -4.52
C GLY A 76 9.62 -19.73 -3.71
N THR A 77 9.50 -20.07 -2.41
CA THR A 77 10.64 -20.33 -1.54
C THR A 77 10.42 -21.57 -0.64
N GLU A 78 11.49 -22.02 0.02
CA GLU A 78 11.42 -23.00 1.11
C GLU A 78 11.14 -22.36 2.47
N ALA A 79 11.09 -21.03 2.53
CA ALA A 79 10.89 -20.31 3.78
C ALA A 79 9.43 -20.35 4.24
N TRP A 80 9.25 -20.14 5.54
CA TRP A 80 7.96 -19.97 6.17
C TRP A 80 7.92 -18.62 6.88
N VAL A 81 6.77 -17.99 6.89
CA VAL A 81 6.49 -16.79 7.68
C VAL A 81 5.40 -17.12 8.70
N GLY A 82 5.52 -16.57 9.89
CA GLY A 82 4.56 -16.76 10.95
C GLY A 82 4.56 -15.63 11.96
N HIS A 83 3.58 -15.64 12.86
CA HIS A 83 3.49 -14.68 13.96
C HIS A 83 2.87 -15.35 15.19
N ASP A 84 3.00 -14.70 16.35
CA ASP A 84 2.34 -15.12 17.57
C ASP A 84 0.83 -14.82 17.50
N LYS A 85 0.00 -15.77 17.94
CA LYS A 85 -1.47 -15.65 17.96
C LYS A 85 -1.95 -14.56 18.92
N ALA A 86 -1.23 -14.30 20.00
CA ALA A 86 -1.57 -13.31 21.01
C ALA A 86 -1.04 -11.90 20.69
N SER A 87 -0.17 -11.76 19.68
CA SER A 87 0.47 -10.49 19.33
C SER A 87 0.63 -10.32 17.82
N LEU A 88 -0.50 -10.08 17.13
CA LEU A 88 -0.53 -9.84 15.70
C LEU A 88 0.21 -8.55 15.33
N PRO A 89 1.17 -8.59 14.36
CA PRO A 89 1.80 -7.40 13.81
C PRO A 89 0.77 -6.38 13.33
N GLY A 90 0.96 -5.11 13.67
CA GLY A 90 0.17 -3.98 13.18
C GLY A 90 0.96 -3.03 12.30
N PRO A 91 0.31 -1.96 11.80
CA PRO A 91 0.94 -0.97 10.94
C PRO A 91 2.20 -0.37 11.59
N ASP A 92 2.15 -0.02 12.88
CA ASP A 92 3.29 0.54 13.60
C ASP A 92 4.47 -0.44 13.72
N ASP A 93 4.17 -1.74 13.87
CA ASP A 93 5.19 -2.79 13.98
C ASP A 93 5.91 -3.01 12.63
N LEU A 94 5.17 -2.87 11.53
CA LEU A 94 5.64 -3.16 10.17
C LEU A 94 6.13 -1.92 9.42
N ALA A 95 5.92 -0.72 9.95
CA ALA A 95 6.30 0.53 9.33
C ALA A 95 7.80 0.56 8.97
N ARG A 96 8.11 1.01 7.76
CA ARG A 96 9.47 1.33 7.32
C ARG A 96 9.98 2.58 8.04
N GLY A 97 11.29 2.83 7.92
CA GLY A 97 11.92 3.99 8.57
C GLY A 97 11.36 5.32 8.09
N GLU A 98 11.05 5.42 6.80
CA GLU A 98 10.41 6.59 6.18
C GLU A 98 9.13 6.14 5.51
N LEU A 99 8.01 6.78 5.87
CA LEU A 99 6.72 6.55 5.23
C LEU A 99 6.47 7.64 4.20
N LEU A 100 6.03 7.22 3.01
CA LEU A 100 5.46 8.12 2.02
C LEU A 100 4.08 8.59 2.49
N ASP A 101 3.83 9.88 2.35
CA ASP A 101 2.55 10.50 2.69
C ASP A 101 1.40 9.94 1.83
N GLY A 102 0.19 9.88 2.39
CA GLY A 102 -1.00 9.46 1.65
C GLY A 102 -2.25 9.39 2.52
N HIS A 103 -3.12 8.43 2.23
CA HIS A 103 -4.43 8.29 2.88
C HIS A 103 -4.44 7.13 3.88
N HIS A 104 -5.19 7.29 4.96
CA HIS A 104 -5.43 6.19 5.89
C HIS A 104 -6.62 5.36 5.42
N VAL A 105 -6.39 4.09 5.16
CA VAL A 105 -7.39 3.12 4.73
C VAL A 105 -7.60 2.09 5.84
N ARG A 106 -8.86 1.75 6.13
CA ARG A 106 -9.17 0.67 7.07
C ARG A 106 -9.14 -0.66 6.31
N LEU A 107 -8.22 -1.55 6.69
CA LEU A 107 -8.05 -2.85 6.01
C LEU A 107 -8.85 -3.96 6.69
N GLY A 108 -8.78 -5.18 6.15
CA GLY A 108 -9.54 -6.34 6.63
C GLY A 108 -9.24 -6.77 8.07
N ASP A 109 -8.09 -6.36 8.62
CA ASP A 109 -7.74 -6.52 10.04
C ASP A 109 -8.44 -5.49 10.96
N GLY A 110 -9.23 -4.57 10.37
CA GLY A 110 -9.95 -3.51 11.05
C GLY A 110 -9.07 -2.33 11.47
N ARG A 111 -7.78 -2.30 11.16
CA ARG A 111 -6.84 -1.23 11.54
C ARG A 111 -6.66 -0.22 10.41
N LEU A 112 -6.17 0.97 10.74
CA LEU A 112 -5.86 2.02 9.76
C LEU A 112 -4.42 1.88 9.27
N TRP A 113 -4.26 1.83 7.95
CA TRP A 113 -2.97 1.72 7.27
C TRP A 113 -2.79 2.94 6.36
N GLN A 114 -1.61 3.57 6.40
CA GLN A 114 -1.25 4.69 5.54
C GLN A 114 -0.80 4.16 4.17
N VAL A 115 -1.69 4.27 3.20
CA VAL A 115 -1.42 3.94 1.80
C VAL A 115 -0.85 5.18 1.12
N PRO A 116 0.34 5.08 0.50
CA PRO A 116 0.99 6.24 -0.10
C PRO A 116 0.27 6.70 -1.36
N ALA A 117 0.00 8.00 -1.46
CA ALA A 117 -0.56 8.61 -2.66
C ALA A 117 0.56 8.85 -3.68
N ALA A 118 0.78 7.89 -4.56
CA ALA A 118 1.85 7.90 -5.54
C ALA A 118 1.55 8.82 -6.72
N ARG A 119 0.31 8.83 -7.23
CA ARG A 119 -0.20 9.88 -8.12
C ARG A 119 -1.02 10.84 -7.28
N ARG A 120 -0.61 12.10 -7.21
CA ARG A 120 -1.28 13.12 -6.42
C ARG A 120 -1.98 14.13 -7.28
N ILE A 121 -2.96 14.78 -6.69
CA ILE A 121 -3.62 15.92 -7.28
C ILE A 121 -3.49 17.15 -6.37
N ALA A 122 -3.46 18.31 -7.00
CA ALA A 122 -3.57 19.60 -6.33
C ALA A 122 -4.55 20.48 -7.11
N GLU A 123 -5.33 21.26 -6.38
CA GLU A 123 -6.13 22.34 -6.96
C GLU A 123 -5.19 23.53 -7.22
N VAL A 124 -5.08 23.93 -8.48
CA VAL A 124 -4.31 25.10 -8.93
C VAL A 124 -5.21 25.91 -9.86
N ASP A 125 -5.48 27.16 -9.50
CA ASP A 125 -6.32 28.08 -10.28
C ASP A 125 -7.66 27.44 -10.71
N ASP A 126 -8.39 26.85 -9.76
CA ASP A 126 -9.67 26.18 -9.98
C ASP A 126 -9.64 24.93 -10.89
N THR A 127 -8.45 24.46 -11.27
CA THR A 127 -8.21 23.24 -12.06
C THR A 127 -7.44 22.19 -11.27
N ILE A 128 -7.46 20.94 -11.74
CA ILE A 128 -6.66 19.86 -11.15
C ILE A 128 -5.33 19.75 -11.87
N ALA A 129 -4.24 19.87 -11.11
CA ALA A 129 -2.91 19.52 -11.56
C ALA A 129 -2.50 18.15 -10.98
N HIS A 130 -1.99 17.27 -11.83
CA HIS A 130 -1.42 15.99 -11.41
C HIS A 130 0.09 16.12 -11.17
N TYR A 131 0.58 15.50 -10.10
CA TYR A 131 2.01 15.43 -9.82
C TYR A 131 2.39 14.09 -9.19
N SER A 132 3.70 13.80 -9.20
CA SER A 132 4.24 12.59 -8.60
C SER A 132 4.38 12.76 -7.10
N GLY A 133 3.76 11.88 -6.33
CA GLY A 133 3.90 11.78 -4.87
C GLY A 133 5.05 10.87 -4.42
N VAL A 134 5.81 10.30 -5.37
CA VAL A 134 7.00 9.49 -5.10
C VAL A 134 8.29 10.27 -5.42
N PRO A 135 9.41 9.95 -4.74
CA PRO A 135 10.69 10.56 -5.06
C PRO A 135 11.12 10.39 -6.52
N ARG A 136 11.61 11.49 -7.11
CA ARG A 136 12.12 11.56 -8.48
C ARG A 136 13.57 12.02 -8.48
N VAL A 137 14.31 11.58 -9.50
CA VAL A 137 15.67 12.05 -9.75
C VAL A 137 15.60 13.52 -10.18
N ILE A 138 16.49 14.35 -9.63
CA ILE A 138 16.68 15.72 -10.10
C ILE A 138 17.61 15.68 -11.30
N ASP A 139 17.21 16.32 -12.39
CA ASP A 139 17.98 16.40 -13.63
C ASP A 139 18.09 17.87 -14.09
N TRP A 140 18.86 18.11 -15.15
CA TRP A 140 19.11 19.44 -15.72
C TRP A 140 18.87 19.41 -17.22
N ASP A 141 18.09 20.36 -17.74
CA ASP A 141 17.88 20.50 -19.19
C ASP A 141 19.09 21.15 -19.90
N ALA A 142 18.99 21.29 -21.23
CA ALA A 142 20.07 21.85 -22.06
C ALA A 142 20.38 23.32 -21.74
N GLU A 143 19.41 24.02 -21.13
CA GLU A 143 19.51 25.41 -20.68
C GLU A 143 20.05 25.52 -19.24
N GLY A 144 20.37 24.40 -18.59
CA GLY A 144 20.90 24.38 -17.22
C GLY A 144 19.84 24.66 -16.16
N LYS A 145 18.55 24.51 -16.49
CA LYS A 145 17.45 24.62 -15.53
C LYS A 145 17.15 23.26 -14.92
N ARG A 146 16.86 23.28 -13.61
CA ARG A 146 16.47 22.10 -12.85
C ARG A 146 15.14 21.56 -13.38
N VAL A 147 15.11 20.29 -13.73
CA VAL A 147 13.91 19.54 -14.11
C VAL A 147 13.78 18.28 -13.25
N TYR A 148 12.58 17.69 -13.24
CA TYR A 148 12.37 16.39 -12.60
C TYR A 148 12.51 15.29 -13.65
N GLY A 149 13.47 14.40 -13.44
CA GLY A 149 13.71 13.22 -14.25
C GLY A 149 12.82 12.04 -13.86
N ASP A 150 13.34 10.84 -14.01
CA ASP A 150 12.61 9.59 -13.75
C ASP A 150 12.30 9.37 -12.25
N VAL A 151 11.35 8.47 -11.96
CA VAL A 151 11.07 7.98 -10.60
C VAL A 151 12.28 7.21 -10.08
N VAL A 152 12.66 7.47 -8.82
CA VAL A 152 13.76 6.77 -8.15
C VAL A 152 13.50 5.26 -8.20
N PRO A 153 14.50 4.40 -8.52
CA PRO A 153 14.28 2.98 -8.80
C PRO A 153 13.45 2.22 -7.76
N ALA A 154 13.64 2.53 -6.48
CA ALA A 154 12.90 1.91 -5.37
C ALA A 154 11.37 2.11 -5.43
N TYR A 155 10.90 3.17 -6.07
CA TYR A 155 9.47 3.53 -6.14
C TYR A 155 8.84 3.28 -7.52
N ARG A 156 9.59 2.72 -8.48
CA ARG A 156 9.07 2.49 -9.84
C ARG A 156 7.91 1.51 -9.86
N ALA A 157 7.96 0.45 -9.05
CA ALA A 157 6.86 -0.52 -8.95
C ALA A 157 5.58 0.13 -8.41
N LEU A 158 5.70 0.94 -7.35
CA LEU A 158 4.59 1.72 -6.80
C LEU A 158 4.00 2.69 -7.83
N TRP A 159 4.86 3.44 -8.53
CA TRP A 159 4.42 4.38 -9.57
C TRP A 159 3.73 3.67 -10.74
N ALA A 160 4.29 2.55 -11.23
CA ALA A 160 3.70 1.76 -12.30
C ALA A 160 2.32 1.21 -11.90
N ALA A 161 2.18 0.69 -10.68
CA ALA A 161 0.90 0.22 -10.14
C ALA A 161 -0.13 1.36 -10.08
N ALA A 162 0.25 2.54 -9.57
CA ALA A 162 -0.64 3.70 -9.50
C ALA A 162 -1.04 4.21 -10.90
N CYS A 163 -0.13 4.23 -11.87
CA CYS A 163 -0.45 4.57 -13.25
C CYS A 163 -1.42 3.54 -13.87
N GLY A 164 -1.12 2.25 -13.73
CA GLY A 164 -1.97 1.18 -14.25
C GLY A 164 -3.38 1.21 -13.65
N TRP A 165 -3.51 1.44 -12.34
CA TRP A 165 -4.82 1.60 -11.71
C TRP A 165 -5.56 2.84 -12.20
N PHE A 166 -4.88 3.99 -12.30
CA PHE A 166 -5.51 5.22 -12.79
C PHE A 166 -6.04 5.07 -14.22
N ASP A 167 -5.23 4.47 -15.11
CA ASP A 167 -5.60 4.26 -16.50
C ASP A 167 -6.78 3.29 -16.62
N ALA A 168 -6.78 2.20 -15.83
CA ALA A 168 -7.93 1.30 -15.73
C ALA A 168 -9.16 2.02 -15.17
N LYS A 169 -9.00 2.86 -14.14
CA LYS A 169 -10.12 3.54 -13.48
C LYS A 169 -10.80 4.57 -14.37
N LEU A 170 -10.05 5.31 -15.18
CA LEU A 170 -10.58 6.27 -16.15
C LEU A 170 -11.08 5.63 -17.45
N GLY A 171 -10.68 4.40 -17.75
CA GLY A 171 -11.09 3.67 -18.94
C GLY A 171 -12.52 3.10 -18.89
N VAL A 172 -13.24 3.25 -17.77
CA VAL A 172 -14.58 2.66 -17.56
C VAL A 172 -15.55 3.50 -16.77
N ASP A 173 -16.83 3.26 -17.03
CA ASP A 173 -17.95 4.02 -16.49
C ASP A 173 -18.37 3.55 -15.07
N THR A 174 -18.14 2.28 -14.67
CA THR A 174 -18.59 1.75 -13.36
C THR A 174 -17.51 1.03 -12.53
N ASP A 175 -17.66 1.01 -11.20
CA ASP A 175 -16.71 0.37 -10.26
C ASP A 175 -16.57 -1.16 -10.44
N ALA A 176 -17.68 -1.84 -10.76
CA ALA A 176 -17.69 -3.29 -10.98
C ALA A 176 -16.92 -3.68 -12.24
N GLU A 177 -17.02 -2.88 -13.30
CA GLU A 177 -16.28 -3.12 -14.55
C GLU A 177 -14.76 -2.86 -14.37
N ARG A 178 -14.34 -1.95 -13.48
CA ARG A 178 -12.89 -1.69 -13.27
C ARG A 178 -12.17 -2.84 -12.56
N ALA A 179 -12.83 -3.47 -11.58
CA ALA A 179 -12.31 -4.66 -10.91
C ALA A 179 -12.30 -5.90 -11.81
N GLU A 180 -13.13 -5.91 -12.87
CA GLU A 180 -13.12 -6.95 -13.90
C GLU A 180 -12.07 -6.68 -15.00
N ILE A 181 -11.68 -5.42 -15.20
CA ILE A 181 -10.66 -5.00 -16.20
C ILE A 181 -9.24 -5.30 -15.75
N LEU A 182 -8.93 -5.04 -14.48
CA LEU A 182 -7.71 -5.61 -13.92
C LEU A 182 -8.00 -7.07 -13.59
N GLU A 183 -7.24 -7.98 -14.18
CA GLU A 183 -7.21 -9.34 -13.67
C GLU A 183 -6.97 -9.29 -12.16
N ALA A 184 -7.77 -10.01 -11.35
CA ALA A 184 -7.71 -9.94 -9.89
C ALA A 184 -6.28 -10.14 -9.33
N SER A 185 -5.46 -10.93 -10.02
CA SER A 185 -4.04 -11.13 -9.70
C SER A 185 -3.19 -9.84 -9.82
N VAL A 186 -3.51 -8.97 -10.78
CA VAL A 186 -2.85 -7.68 -10.99
C VAL A 186 -3.30 -6.66 -9.96
N ALA A 187 -4.60 -6.66 -9.60
CA ALA A 187 -5.14 -5.76 -8.58
C ALA A 187 -4.49 -6.02 -7.22
N GLU A 188 -4.35 -7.30 -6.85
CA GLU A 188 -3.67 -7.74 -5.64
C GLU A 188 -2.21 -7.26 -5.63
N GLU A 189 -1.49 -7.45 -6.74
CA GLU A 189 -0.10 -7.04 -6.85
C GLU A 189 0.08 -5.52 -6.74
N TYR A 190 -0.83 -4.74 -7.29
CA TYR A 190 -0.81 -3.29 -7.20
C TYR A 190 -1.09 -2.82 -5.78
N ALA A 191 -2.11 -3.37 -5.12
CA ALA A 191 -2.44 -3.02 -3.74
C ALA A 191 -1.28 -3.38 -2.79
N LEU A 192 -0.66 -4.55 -2.97
CA LEU A 192 0.51 -4.95 -2.20
C LEU A 192 1.74 -4.09 -2.48
N ALA A 193 1.96 -3.63 -3.72
CA ALA A 193 3.00 -2.66 -4.01
C ALA A 193 2.77 -1.33 -3.28
N GLY A 194 1.51 -0.89 -3.18
CA GLY A 194 1.06 0.24 -2.35
C GLY A 194 1.47 0.09 -0.88
N LEU A 195 1.08 -1.01 -0.26
CA LEU A 195 1.37 -1.29 1.15
C LEU A 195 2.88 -1.50 1.39
N ALA A 196 3.57 -2.26 0.54
CA ALA A 196 4.98 -2.60 0.70
C ALA A 196 5.92 -1.40 0.63
N ALA A 197 5.48 -0.29 0.02
CA ALA A 197 6.23 0.96 0.00
C ALA A 197 6.36 1.60 1.40
N ASN A 198 5.37 1.41 2.26
CA ASN A 198 5.34 1.93 3.64
C ASN A 198 5.60 0.85 4.70
N TYR A 199 5.38 -0.43 4.38
CA TYR A 199 5.39 -1.53 5.33
C TYR A 199 6.29 -2.70 4.89
N ARG A 200 6.87 -3.42 5.85
CA ARG A 200 7.67 -4.64 5.63
C ARG A 200 6.76 -5.86 5.50
N LEU A 201 6.02 -5.94 4.40
CA LEU A 201 5.10 -7.05 4.12
C LEU A 201 4.99 -7.33 2.63
N TRP A 202 4.57 -8.54 2.29
CA TRP A 202 4.17 -8.94 0.94
C TRP A 202 2.96 -9.89 1.00
N LYS A 203 2.72 -10.66 -0.08
CA LYS A 203 1.62 -11.62 -0.23
C LYS A 203 1.41 -12.51 1.01
N PRO A 204 2.42 -13.23 1.55
CA PRO A 204 2.15 -14.19 2.62
C PRO A 204 1.84 -13.52 3.96
N GLU A 205 2.43 -12.37 4.28
CA GLU A 205 2.11 -11.57 5.46
C GLU A 205 0.72 -10.96 5.38
N ALA A 206 0.39 -10.32 4.25
CA ALA A 206 -0.92 -9.71 4.03
C ALA A 206 -2.04 -10.76 4.15
N GLY A 207 -1.83 -11.95 3.58
CA GLY A 207 -2.77 -13.05 3.68
C GLY A 207 -2.81 -13.75 5.05
N LEU A 208 -1.78 -13.61 5.89
CA LEU A 208 -1.82 -14.08 7.29
C LEU A 208 -2.60 -13.13 8.19
N LEU A 209 -2.47 -11.83 7.93
CA LEU A 209 -3.18 -10.78 8.67
C LEU A 209 -4.62 -10.56 8.15
N GLY A 210 -4.95 -11.06 6.96
CA GLY A 210 -6.23 -10.82 6.32
C GLY A 210 -6.42 -9.35 5.92
N LEU A 211 -5.36 -8.71 5.40
CA LEU A 211 -5.39 -7.27 5.10
C LEU A 211 -6.29 -6.93 3.91
N LEU A 212 -6.20 -7.71 2.83
CA LEU A 212 -6.91 -7.44 1.59
C LEU A 212 -8.18 -8.31 1.51
N THR A 213 -9.27 -7.64 1.15
CA THR A 213 -10.57 -8.17 0.77
C THR A 213 -10.98 -7.49 -0.54
N ASP A 214 -12.01 -8.01 -1.21
CA ASP A 214 -12.52 -7.44 -2.46
C ASP A 214 -12.82 -5.93 -2.36
N THR A 215 -13.23 -5.44 -1.18
CA THR A 215 -13.51 -4.02 -0.95
C THR A 215 -12.26 -3.23 -0.57
N THR A 216 -11.43 -3.76 0.33
CA THR A 216 -10.28 -3.03 0.87
C THR A 216 -9.13 -2.96 -0.12
N GLU A 217 -9.06 -3.89 -1.08
CA GLU A 217 -8.15 -3.81 -2.21
C GLU A 217 -8.40 -2.57 -3.06
N VAL A 218 -9.67 -2.32 -3.44
CA VAL A 218 -10.06 -1.13 -4.21
C VAL A 218 -9.76 0.15 -3.42
N ASP A 219 -10.05 0.17 -2.11
CA ASP A 219 -9.76 1.33 -1.26
C ASP A 219 -8.24 1.66 -1.23
N VAL A 220 -7.38 0.63 -1.20
CA VAL A 220 -5.92 0.81 -1.28
C VAL A 220 -5.54 1.39 -2.64
N LEU A 221 -6.04 0.81 -3.73
CA LEU A 221 -5.74 1.28 -5.09
C LEU A 221 -6.18 2.73 -5.30
N ASP A 222 -7.35 3.10 -4.79
CA ASP A 222 -7.88 4.47 -4.84
C ASP A 222 -7.06 5.46 -4.03
N ALA A 223 -6.61 5.06 -2.84
CA ALA A 223 -5.69 5.86 -2.04
C ALA A 223 -4.35 6.09 -2.78
N MET A 224 -3.85 5.11 -3.54
CA MET A 224 -2.60 5.23 -4.30
C MET A 224 -2.63 6.30 -5.38
N ILE A 225 -3.80 6.59 -5.94
CA ILE A 225 -3.98 7.59 -7.00
C ILE A 225 -4.62 8.89 -6.50
N ASP A 226 -4.68 9.07 -5.18
CA ASP A 226 -5.25 10.25 -4.53
C ASP A 226 -6.73 10.49 -4.90
N TRP A 227 -7.46 9.39 -5.19
CA TRP A 227 -8.88 9.43 -5.51
C TRP A 227 -9.74 10.10 -4.42
N PRO A 228 -9.47 9.89 -3.11
CA PRO A 228 -10.22 10.60 -2.06
C PRO A 228 -10.13 12.12 -2.15
N SER A 229 -9.01 12.67 -2.65
CA SER A 229 -8.89 14.11 -2.90
C SER A 229 -9.66 14.53 -4.15
N TRP A 230 -9.68 13.68 -5.17
CA TRP A 230 -10.43 13.91 -6.42
C TRP A 230 -11.93 14.03 -6.15
N GLU A 231 -12.49 13.10 -5.38
CA GLU A 231 -13.90 13.11 -5.01
C GLU A 231 -14.28 14.35 -4.21
N LYS A 232 -13.41 14.78 -3.27
CA LYS A 232 -13.61 16.02 -2.51
C LYS A 232 -13.65 17.24 -3.44
N PHE A 233 -12.78 17.30 -4.43
CA PHE A 233 -12.78 18.38 -5.42
C PHE A 233 -14.05 18.37 -6.28
N LEU A 234 -14.47 17.21 -6.79
CA LEU A 234 -15.69 17.08 -7.58
C LEU A 234 -16.93 17.52 -6.79
N LYS A 235 -17.03 17.08 -5.53
CA LYS A 235 -18.12 17.48 -4.63
C LYS A 235 -18.14 18.99 -4.40
N LYS A 236 -16.98 19.61 -4.14
CA LYS A 236 -16.86 21.07 -4.00
C LYS A 236 -17.35 21.83 -5.24
N LYS A 237 -17.04 21.35 -6.46
CA LYS A 237 -17.51 21.97 -7.71
C LYS A 237 -19.01 21.80 -7.93
N GLN A 238 -19.58 20.63 -7.60
CA GLN A 238 -21.02 20.39 -7.66
C GLN A 238 -21.79 21.30 -6.70
N ASP A 239 -21.32 21.42 -5.45
CA ASP A 239 -21.92 22.30 -4.44
C ASP A 239 -21.85 23.78 -4.86
N ALA A 240 -20.74 24.22 -5.46
CA ALA A 240 -20.58 25.58 -5.97
C ALA A 240 -21.51 25.87 -7.18
N GLY A 241 -21.66 24.91 -8.10
CA GLY A 241 -22.51 25.03 -9.28
C GLY A 241 -24.01 25.04 -8.99
N THR A 242 -24.45 24.52 -7.85
CA THR A 242 -25.87 24.43 -7.46
C THR A 242 -26.38 25.70 -6.74
N SER A 243 -25.50 26.67 -6.44
CA SER A 243 -25.86 27.85 -5.62
C SER A 243 -26.39 29.08 -6.38
N ASN A 244 -26.59 29.03 -7.71
CA ASN A 244 -27.10 30.16 -8.49
C ASN A 244 -28.39 29.84 -9.27
N THR A 245 -29.50 29.64 -8.55
CA THR A 245 -30.84 29.87 -9.12
C THR A 245 -31.80 30.35 -8.03
N GLU A 246 -31.75 31.64 -7.68
CA GLU A 246 -32.93 32.32 -7.16
C GLU A 246 -33.89 32.59 -8.34
N PRO A 247 -35.13 32.09 -8.32
CA PRO A 247 -36.12 32.49 -9.32
C PRO A 247 -36.57 33.93 -9.00
N GLY A 248 -36.12 34.87 -9.84
CA GLY A 248 -36.63 36.23 -9.87
C GLY A 248 -38.14 36.23 -10.02
N ARG A 249 -38.83 36.58 -8.92
CA ARG A 249 -40.28 36.82 -8.90
C ARG A 249 -40.53 38.16 -9.58
N VAL A 250 -40.92 38.13 -10.85
CA VAL A 250 -41.47 39.29 -11.54
C VAL A 250 -42.85 39.56 -10.94
N ALA A 251 -43.03 40.73 -10.31
CA ALA A 251 -44.33 41.21 -9.88
C ALA A 251 -44.72 42.44 -10.72
N ASP A 252 -45.74 42.22 -11.53
CA ASP A 252 -46.82 43.11 -11.97
C ASP A 252 -46.54 44.36 -12.84
N SER A 253 -47.03 44.27 -14.08
CA SER A 253 -47.43 45.41 -14.94
C SER A 253 -48.89 45.82 -14.65
N PRO A 254 -49.26 47.09 -14.86
CA PRO A 254 -50.50 47.68 -14.37
C PRO A 254 -51.71 47.44 -15.30
N ALA A 255 -52.89 47.32 -14.71
CA ALA A 255 -54.17 47.28 -15.40
C ALA A 255 -54.58 48.68 -15.90
N THR A 256 -54.74 48.82 -17.22
CA THR A 256 -55.47 49.93 -17.85
C THR A 256 -56.98 49.70 -17.71
N GLY A 257 -57.64 50.55 -16.93
CA GLY A 257 -59.08 50.79 -17.02
C GLY A 257 -59.33 52.10 -17.78
N GLN A 258 -60.15 52.04 -18.82
CA GLN A 258 -60.81 53.22 -19.40
C GLN A 258 -62.26 53.29 -18.89
N PRO A 259 -62.82 54.50 -18.71
CA PRO A 259 -64.23 54.69 -18.41
C PRO A 259 -65.14 54.45 -19.63
#